data_AF-A0A376ZYT4-F1
#
_entry.id   AF-A0A376ZYT4-F1
#
_cell.length_a   1.000
_cell.length_b   1.000
_cell.length_c   1.000
_cell.angle_alpha   90.00
_cell.angle_beta   90.00
_cell.angle_gamma   90.00
#
_symmetry.space_group_name_H-M   'P 1'
#
loop_
_entity.id
_entity.type
_entity.pdbx_description
1 polymer ?
#
loop_
_entity_poly.entity_id
_entity_poly.type
_entity_poly.pdbx_seq_one_letter_code
_entity_poly.pdbx_strand_id
1 'polypeptide(L)'
;MLSAGDTGPVLRALKRMMAMRHYMRSQTVEGVTDTRAIDEVGLSVAQVEEMYRYLAIANYEDRFVIPTSHREMAGDAFAERNGCGFTFGDGCHGSDSKFNLFNSSRIDAINITEVRDKRRANNADPQSDRLLMEYPDELLWECKEDAAGVDPQRRADAYGFHPQPA
;
A
#
# COMPACT_ATOMS: atom_id res chain seq x y z
N MET A 1 -0.25 -34.04 -19.69
CA MET A 1 -0.77 -33.10 -18.67
C MET A 1 0.30 -32.18 -18.09
N LEU A 2 1.50 -32.66 -17.71
CA LEU A 2 2.51 -31.81 -17.03
C LEU A 2 3.83 -31.59 -17.80
N SER A 3 4.18 -32.43 -18.77
CA SER A 3 5.53 -32.45 -19.38
C SER A 3 5.53 -32.67 -20.90
N ALA A 4 4.43 -32.29 -21.58
CA ALA A 4 4.30 -32.39 -23.04
C ALA A 4 4.63 -33.78 -23.66
N GLY A 5 4.55 -34.87 -22.87
CA GLY A 5 4.85 -36.24 -23.32
C GLY A 5 6.15 -36.83 -22.76
N ASP A 6 7.02 -36.03 -22.15
CA ASP A 6 8.25 -36.52 -21.50
C ASP A 6 7.97 -37.11 -20.11
N THR A 7 8.27 -38.39 -19.91
CA THR A 7 8.05 -39.08 -18.62
C THR A 7 9.16 -38.84 -17.60
N GLY A 8 10.36 -38.43 -18.03
CA GLY A 8 11.53 -38.24 -17.18
C GLY A 8 11.30 -37.35 -15.94
N PRO A 9 10.82 -36.10 -16.10
CA PRO A 9 10.61 -35.19 -14.97
C PRO A 9 9.52 -35.67 -14.00
N VAL A 10 8.49 -36.35 -14.51
CA VAL A 10 7.39 -36.88 -13.69
C VAL A 10 7.86 -38.05 -12.83
N LEU A 11 8.60 -39.00 -13.42
CA LEU A 11 9.18 -40.11 -12.68
C LEU A 11 10.14 -39.63 -11.58
N ARG A 12 10.94 -38.61 -11.88
CA ARG A 12 11.84 -37.99 -10.89
C ARG A 12 11.08 -37.39 -9.72
N ALA A 13 10.00 -36.64 -9.98
CA ALA A 13 9.17 -36.07 -8.92
C ALA A 13 8.53 -37.15 -8.04
N LEU A 14 7.94 -38.18 -8.65
CA LEU A 14 7.30 -39.29 -7.93
C LEU A 14 8.31 -40.07 -7.08
N LYS A 15 9.49 -40.39 -7.62
CA LYS A 15 10.56 -41.06 -6.86
C LYS A 15 10.97 -40.26 -5.62
N ARG A 16 11.11 -38.93 -5.75
CA ARG A 16 11.45 -38.05 -4.61
C ARG A 16 10.38 -38.04 -3.53
N MET A 17 9.10 -38.02 -3.92
CA MET A 17 7.98 -38.10 -2.96
C MET A 17 7.94 -39.44 -2.23
N MET A 18 8.23 -40.54 -2.94
CA MET A 18 8.33 -41.88 -2.32
C MET A 18 9.54 -41.99 -1.39
N ALA A 19 10.70 -41.46 -1.79
CA ALA A 19 11.92 -41.44 -0.98
C ALA A 19 11.72 -40.67 0.33
N MET A 20 11.10 -39.49 0.28
CA MET A 20 10.74 -38.71 1.48
C MET A 20 9.84 -39.53 2.41
N ARG A 21 8.81 -40.19 1.87
CA ARG A 21 7.90 -41.02 2.67
C ARG A 21 8.60 -42.21 3.33
N HIS A 22 9.51 -42.86 2.60
CA HIS A 22 10.33 -43.96 3.13
C HIS A 22 11.19 -43.48 4.31
N TYR A 23 11.91 -42.38 4.12
CA TYR A 23 12.77 -41.78 5.14
C TYR A 23 11.98 -41.37 6.40
N MET A 24 10.87 -40.65 6.24
CA MET A 24 10.06 -40.23 7.40
C MET A 24 9.40 -41.40 8.11
N ARG A 25 9.05 -42.48 7.39
CA ARG A 25 8.54 -43.71 8.00
C ARG A 25 9.62 -44.41 8.82
N SER A 26 10.84 -44.56 8.31
CA SER A 26 11.92 -45.23 9.05
C SER A 26 12.20 -44.49 10.36
N GLN A 27 12.18 -43.15 10.33
CA GLN A 27 12.36 -42.34 11.53
C GLN A 27 11.19 -42.45 12.51
N THR A 28 9.94 -42.36 12.05
CA THR A 28 8.76 -42.32 12.94
C THR A 28 8.32 -43.69 13.46
N VAL A 29 8.50 -44.75 12.68
CA VAL A 29 8.03 -46.10 12.99
C VAL A 29 9.14 -46.97 13.54
N GLU A 30 10.29 -47.00 12.87
CA GLU A 30 11.40 -47.90 13.21
C GLU A 30 12.41 -47.23 14.14
N GLY A 31 12.39 -45.89 14.26
CA GLY A 31 13.35 -45.12 15.04
C GLY A 31 14.76 -45.12 14.45
N VAL A 32 14.88 -45.48 13.16
CA VAL A 32 16.16 -45.62 12.46
C VAL A 32 16.24 -44.62 11.30
N THR A 33 17.39 -43.96 11.17
CA THR A 33 17.68 -43.05 10.06
C THR A 33 18.20 -43.84 8.87
N ASP A 34 17.32 -44.20 7.92
CA ASP A 34 17.70 -44.91 6.69
C ASP A 34 17.78 -43.93 5.50
N THR A 35 19.00 -43.64 5.04
CA THR A 35 19.25 -42.67 3.96
C THR A 35 19.28 -43.29 2.56
N ARG A 36 19.16 -44.62 2.41
CA ARG A 36 19.35 -45.29 1.11
C ARG A 36 18.41 -44.76 0.02
N ALA A 37 17.16 -44.52 0.37
CA ALA A 37 16.15 -44.04 -0.56
C ALA A 37 16.36 -42.57 -0.99
N ILE A 38 16.92 -41.73 -0.12
CA ILE A 38 17.20 -40.32 -0.42
C ILE A 38 18.48 -40.16 -1.25
N ASP A 39 19.46 -41.03 -1.01
CA ASP A 39 20.71 -41.09 -1.77
C ASP A 39 20.46 -41.52 -3.23
N GLU A 40 19.54 -42.46 -3.48
CA GLU A 40 19.15 -42.89 -4.84
C GLU A 40 18.58 -41.73 -5.69
N VAL A 41 17.81 -40.83 -5.07
CA VAL A 41 17.19 -39.69 -5.76
C VAL A 41 18.05 -38.41 -5.74
N GLY A 42 19.23 -38.49 -5.12
CA GLY A 42 20.20 -37.40 -5.00
C GLY A 42 19.70 -36.23 -4.15
N LEU A 43 19.00 -36.51 -3.04
CA LEU A 43 18.57 -35.51 -2.07
C LEU A 43 19.38 -35.62 -0.77
N SER A 44 19.68 -34.49 -0.14
CA SER A 44 20.26 -34.46 1.20
C SER A 44 19.19 -34.61 2.28
N VAL A 45 19.61 -35.03 3.49
CA VAL A 45 18.71 -35.12 4.65
C VAL A 45 18.03 -33.78 4.94
N ALA A 46 18.79 -32.68 4.96
CA ALA A 46 18.26 -31.34 5.21
C ALA A 46 17.19 -30.93 4.17
N GLN A 47 17.40 -31.26 2.89
CA GLN A 47 16.41 -31.00 1.85
C GLN A 47 15.12 -31.79 2.08
N VAL A 48 15.22 -33.03 2.55
CA VAL A 48 14.04 -33.87 2.82
C VAL A 48 13.27 -33.37 4.05
N GLU A 49 13.96 -32.87 5.07
CA GLU A 49 13.34 -32.24 6.23
C GLU A 49 12.63 -30.92 5.88
N GLU A 50 13.26 -30.08 5.05
CA GLU A 50 12.61 -28.87 4.51
C GLU A 50 11.39 -29.24 3.65
N MET A 51 11.53 -30.23 2.75
CA MET A 51 10.41 -30.73 1.97
C MET A 51 9.26 -31.21 2.88
N TYR A 52 9.57 -31.93 3.96
CA TYR A 52 8.56 -32.38 4.92
C TYR A 52 7.88 -31.20 5.64
N ARG A 53 8.64 -30.17 6.03
CA ARG A 53 8.10 -28.94 6.60
C ARG A 53 7.09 -28.28 5.66
N TYR A 54 7.44 -28.09 4.39
CA TYR A 54 6.58 -27.40 3.43
C TYR A 54 5.40 -28.25 2.93
N LEU A 55 5.58 -29.56 2.75
CA LEU A 55 4.57 -30.43 2.13
C LEU A 55 3.66 -31.14 3.14
N ALA A 56 4.19 -31.56 4.28
CA ALA A 56 3.44 -32.38 5.24
C ALA A 56 2.91 -31.56 6.42
N ILE A 57 3.77 -30.72 7.04
CA ILE A 57 3.33 -29.83 8.13
C ILE A 57 2.55 -28.65 7.53
N ALA A 58 3.12 -28.00 6.52
CA ALA A 58 2.47 -26.97 5.72
C ALA A 58 1.82 -25.86 6.57
N ASN A 59 2.60 -25.26 7.46
CA ASN A 59 2.14 -24.14 8.27
C ASN A 59 1.62 -22.98 7.40
N TYR A 60 0.76 -22.14 7.97
CA TYR A 60 0.08 -21.09 7.20
C TYR A 60 1.05 -20.09 6.56
N GLU A 61 2.06 -19.68 7.32
CA GLU A 61 3.13 -18.77 6.90
C GLU A 61 3.99 -19.32 5.75
N ASP A 62 4.12 -20.64 5.67
CA ASP A 62 4.96 -21.33 4.69
C ASP A 62 4.19 -21.67 3.39
N ARG A 63 2.85 -21.71 3.43
CA ARG A 63 2.01 -22.00 2.26
C ARG A 63 1.84 -20.82 1.33
N PHE A 64 1.80 -19.61 1.88
CA PHE A 64 1.45 -18.41 1.13
C PHE A 64 2.47 -17.30 1.36
N VAL A 65 3.42 -17.18 0.43
CA VAL A 65 4.33 -16.04 0.38
C VAL A 65 3.74 -15.01 -0.60
N ILE A 66 2.72 -14.29 -0.15
CA ILE A 66 2.03 -13.25 -0.94
C ILE A 66 2.49 -11.87 -0.43
N PRO A 67 3.36 -11.17 -1.15
CA PRO A 67 3.75 -9.82 -0.78
C PRO A 67 2.61 -8.83 -1.01
N THR A 68 2.63 -7.71 -0.30
CA THR A 68 1.69 -6.61 -0.55
C THR A 68 1.94 -6.03 -1.94
N SER A 69 0.90 -6.00 -2.78
CA SER A 69 0.92 -5.16 -3.98
C SER A 69 0.86 -3.72 -3.50
N HIS A 70 1.98 -3.00 -3.57
CA HIS A 70 2.10 -1.60 -3.17
C HIS A 70 1.22 -0.67 -4.03
N ARG A 71 -0.09 -0.62 -3.76
CA ARG A 71 -1.08 0.16 -4.51
C ARG A 71 -0.90 1.66 -4.30
N GLU A 72 -0.30 2.05 -3.18
CA GLU A 72 -0.01 3.42 -2.81
C GLU A 72 1.01 4.12 -3.71
N MET A 73 1.84 3.37 -4.45
CA MET A 73 2.81 3.96 -5.38
C MET A 73 2.18 4.36 -6.73
N ALA A 74 1.04 3.78 -7.10
CA ALA A 74 0.44 3.95 -8.42
C ALA A 74 -0.80 4.87 -8.44
N GLY A 75 -1.37 5.20 -7.28
CA GLY A 75 -2.58 6.02 -7.18
C GLY A 75 -2.63 6.87 -5.92
N ASP A 76 -3.56 7.84 -5.88
CA ASP A 76 -3.86 8.62 -4.68
C ASP A 76 -4.60 7.75 -3.65
N ALA A 77 -3.82 6.96 -2.90
CA ALA A 77 -4.34 6.02 -1.92
C ALA A 77 -5.14 6.70 -0.79
N PHE A 78 -4.92 8.00 -0.55
CA PHE A 78 -5.67 8.72 0.47
C PHE A 78 -7.10 9.01 0.03
N ALA A 79 -7.28 9.45 -1.22
CA ALA A 79 -8.61 9.68 -1.76
C ALA A 79 -9.35 8.36 -2.05
N GLU A 80 -8.65 7.35 -2.58
CA GLU A 80 -9.22 6.03 -2.87
C GLU A 80 -9.67 5.30 -1.60
N ARG A 81 -8.90 5.34 -0.50
CA ARG A 81 -9.31 4.74 0.79
C ARG A 81 -10.63 5.32 1.32
N ASN A 82 -10.90 6.60 1.07
CA ASN A 82 -12.06 7.29 1.62
C ASN A 82 -13.32 7.14 0.75
N GLY A 83 -13.18 6.83 -0.53
CA GLY A 83 -14.30 6.77 -1.49
C GLY A 83 -14.54 5.41 -2.16
N CYS A 84 -13.58 4.48 -2.11
CA CYS A 84 -13.71 3.17 -2.77
C CYS A 84 -14.81 2.33 -2.12
N GLY A 85 -15.74 1.83 -2.94
CA GLY A 85 -16.86 0.95 -2.53
C GLY A 85 -18.24 1.61 -2.58
N PHE A 86 -18.31 2.94 -2.73
CA PHE A 86 -19.57 3.66 -2.91
C PHE A 86 -20.01 3.64 -4.39
N THR A 87 -20.70 2.57 -4.78
CA THR A 87 -21.16 2.34 -6.16
C THR A 87 -22.48 3.05 -6.48
N PHE A 88 -22.60 4.34 -6.15
CA PHE A 88 -23.79 5.14 -6.47
C PHE A 88 -23.90 5.51 -7.97
N GLY A 89 -22.94 5.09 -8.80
CA GLY A 89 -22.96 5.31 -10.25
C GLY A 89 -22.56 6.74 -10.62
N ASP A 90 -21.42 7.24 -10.13
CA ASP A 90 -20.96 8.61 -10.40
C ASP A 90 -20.56 8.87 -11.87
N GLY A 91 -20.47 7.83 -12.70
CA GLY A 91 -20.15 7.93 -14.13
C GLY A 91 -18.74 8.44 -14.42
N CYS A 92 -17.85 8.49 -13.42
CA CYS A 92 -16.52 9.08 -13.54
C CYS A 92 -15.38 8.06 -13.36
N HIS A 93 -15.65 6.86 -12.87
CA HIS A 93 -14.65 5.80 -12.72
C HIS A 93 -14.19 5.27 -14.11
N GLY A 94 -12.89 5.04 -14.29
CA GLY A 94 -12.31 4.40 -15.50
C GLY A 94 -11.86 5.33 -16.64
N SER A 95 -11.93 6.65 -16.47
CA SER A 95 -11.37 7.63 -17.43
C SER A 95 -10.41 8.61 -16.73
N ASP A 96 -9.30 8.98 -17.37
CA ASP A 96 -8.35 9.93 -16.76
C ASP A 96 -8.81 11.40 -16.93
N SER A 97 -9.77 11.65 -17.83
CA SER A 97 -10.34 12.97 -18.08
C SER A 97 -11.37 13.34 -17.02
N LYS A 98 -11.27 14.55 -16.46
CA LYS A 98 -12.27 15.13 -15.53
C LYS A 98 -13.59 15.51 -16.19
N PHE A 99 -13.64 15.55 -17.52
CA PHE A 99 -14.85 15.92 -18.27
C PHE A 99 -15.78 14.71 -18.41
N ASN A 100 -17.05 14.87 -18.06
CA ASN A 100 -18.11 13.90 -18.27
C ASN A 100 -19.35 14.60 -18.83
N LEU A 101 -20.21 13.83 -19.50
CA LEU A 101 -21.44 14.34 -20.12
C LEU A 101 -22.52 14.68 -19.07
N PHE A 102 -22.43 14.09 -17.88
CA PHE A 102 -23.47 14.14 -16.85
C PHE A 102 -23.22 15.17 -15.75
N ASN A 103 -22.21 16.05 -15.92
CA ASN A 103 -21.80 17.06 -14.94
C ASN A 103 -21.66 16.49 -13.52
N SER A 104 -21.16 15.26 -13.41
CA SER A 104 -20.91 14.57 -12.15
C SER A 104 -19.45 14.75 -11.72
N SER A 105 -19.10 14.32 -10.51
CA SER A 105 -17.71 14.32 -10.02
C SER A 105 -17.41 12.98 -9.40
N ARG A 106 -16.13 12.56 -9.45
CA ARG A 106 -15.66 11.34 -8.76
C ARG A 106 -15.94 11.41 -7.27
N ILE A 107 -16.47 10.31 -6.73
CA ILE A 107 -16.74 10.16 -5.28
C ILE A 107 -15.43 9.98 -4.50
N ASP A 108 -14.42 9.38 -5.12
CA ASP A 108 -13.12 9.03 -4.53
C ASP A 108 -12.00 10.05 -4.82
N ALA A 109 -12.35 11.30 -5.18
CA ALA A 109 -11.39 12.35 -5.48
C ALA A 109 -11.69 13.69 -4.77
N ILE A 110 -10.64 14.45 -4.43
CA ILE A 110 -10.76 15.76 -3.77
C ILE A 110 -10.90 16.87 -4.82
N ASN A 111 -12.08 17.50 -4.93
CA ASN A 111 -12.37 18.58 -5.90
C ASN A 111 -12.45 20.01 -5.29
N ILE A 112 -12.10 20.18 -4.00
CA ILE A 112 -12.40 21.40 -3.23
C ILE A 112 -11.75 22.67 -3.82
N THR A 113 -10.56 22.55 -4.40
CA THR A 113 -9.82 23.68 -5.01
C THR A 113 -10.55 24.21 -6.25
N GLU A 114 -11.03 23.33 -7.14
CA GLU A 114 -11.73 23.70 -8.37
C GLU A 114 -13.08 24.38 -8.08
N VAL A 115 -13.85 23.85 -7.12
CA VAL A 115 -15.11 24.47 -6.70
C VAL A 115 -14.86 25.85 -6.10
N ARG A 116 -13.81 26.00 -5.29
CA ARG A 116 -13.45 27.28 -4.68
C ARG A 116 -13.04 28.32 -5.72
N ASP A 117 -12.25 27.93 -6.71
CA ASP A 117 -11.74 28.85 -7.73
C ASP A 117 -12.85 29.26 -8.73
N LYS A 118 -13.75 28.33 -9.09
CA LYS A 118 -14.97 28.66 -9.85
C LYS A 118 -15.89 29.61 -9.07
N ARG A 119 -16.06 29.40 -7.77
CA ARG A 119 -16.86 30.31 -6.91
C ARG A 119 -16.23 31.68 -6.80
N ARG A 120 -14.89 31.78 -6.69
CA ARG A 120 -14.17 33.06 -6.70
C ARG A 120 -14.33 33.79 -8.03
N ALA A 121 -14.23 33.09 -9.15
CA ALA A 121 -14.46 33.68 -10.48
C ALA A 121 -15.91 34.15 -10.69
N ASN A 122 -16.90 33.41 -10.18
CA ASN A 122 -18.31 33.76 -10.31
C ASN A 122 -18.77 34.86 -9.33
N ASN A 123 -18.13 34.96 -8.16
CA ASN A 123 -18.38 36.01 -7.16
C ASN A 123 -17.39 37.18 -7.27
N ALA A 124 -16.61 37.26 -8.35
CA ALA A 124 -15.80 38.43 -8.66
C ALA A 124 -16.74 39.58 -9.02
N ASP A 125 -17.13 40.34 -8.01
CA ASP A 125 -17.80 41.62 -8.17
C ASP A 125 -16.85 42.57 -8.93
N PRO A 126 -17.21 43.14 -10.09
CA PRO A 126 -16.30 43.94 -10.91
C PRO A 126 -15.80 45.23 -10.23
N GLN A 127 -16.27 45.51 -9.01
CA GLN A 127 -15.94 46.72 -8.26
C GLN A 127 -14.79 46.57 -7.24
N SER A 128 -14.29 45.37 -6.94
CA SER A 128 -13.13 45.20 -6.03
C SER A 128 -11.77 45.29 -6.74
N ASP A 129 -11.68 44.93 -8.03
CA ASP A 129 -10.44 45.06 -8.82
C ASP A 129 -10.11 46.53 -9.16
N ARG A 130 -11.10 47.43 -9.08
CA ARG A 130 -10.89 48.87 -9.28
C ARG A 130 -10.24 49.55 -8.08
N LEU A 131 -10.18 48.90 -6.91
CA LEU A 131 -9.53 49.42 -5.71
C LEU A 131 -8.08 48.95 -5.55
N LEU A 132 -7.53 48.22 -6.54
CA LEU A 132 -6.11 47.84 -6.62
C LEU A 132 -5.33 48.65 -7.67
N MET A 133 -5.93 49.70 -8.24
CA MET A 133 -5.29 50.55 -9.25
C MET A 133 -5.23 52.03 -8.84
N GLU A 134 -5.29 52.31 -7.54
CA GLU A 134 -5.14 53.67 -7.02
C GLU A 134 -4.57 53.69 -5.59
N TYR A 135 -3.56 52.85 -5.30
CA TYR A 135 -2.67 53.07 -4.16
C TYR A 135 -1.22 52.79 -4.58
N PRO A 136 -0.36 53.81 -4.68
CA PRO A 136 1.04 53.64 -5.02
C PRO A 136 1.80 52.98 -3.86
N ASP A 137 2.70 52.09 -4.26
CA ASP A 137 3.38 51.04 -3.50
C ASP A 137 4.51 51.52 -2.55
N GLU A 138 4.37 52.67 -1.85
CA GLU A 138 5.49 53.21 -1.03
C GLU A 138 5.19 53.56 0.45
N LEU A 139 4.03 53.23 1.02
CA LEU A 139 3.76 53.55 2.45
C LEU A 139 3.14 52.41 3.29
N LEU A 140 3.56 51.16 3.06
CA LEU A 140 3.25 50.02 3.94
C LEU A 140 4.49 49.23 4.39
N TRP A 141 5.66 49.89 4.36
CA TRP A 141 6.91 49.35 4.90
C TRP A 141 7.14 49.75 6.38
N GLU A 142 6.50 50.80 6.91
CA GLU A 142 6.79 51.28 8.28
C GLU A 142 5.82 50.79 9.39
N CYS A 143 4.79 50.01 9.10
CA CYS A 143 3.92 49.44 10.15
C CYS A 143 4.28 48.00 10.58
N LYS A 144 5.37 47.42 10.06
CA LYS A 144 5.76 46.05 10.39
C LYS A 144 6.60 45.93 11.68
N GLU A 145 6.93 47.05 12.32
CA GLU A 145 7.74 47.07 13.56
C GLU A 145 6.92 47.19 14.86
N ASP A 146 5.63 47.55 14.83
CA ASP A 146 4.84 47.74 16.07
C ASP A 146 4.04 46.52 16.55
N ALA A 147 4.07 45.40 15.82
CA ALA A 147 3.39 44.15 16.24
C ALA A 147 4.33 43.13 16.91
N ALA A 148 5.58 43.50 17.19
CA ALA A 148 6.51 42.71 18.00
C ALA A 148 6.32 42.99 19.50
N GLY A 149 5.11 42.72 20.00
CA GLY A 149 4.72 42.95 21.39
C GLY A 149 3.93 41.80 22.01
N VAL A 150 4.06 40.57 21.50
CA VAL A 150 3.41 39.39 22.10
C VAL A 150 4.46 38.35 22.45
N ASP A 151 4.71 38.28 23.75
CA ASP A 151 5.55 37.31 24.46
C ASP A 151 5.35 35.86 23.95
N PRO A 152 6.41 35.21 23.44
CA PRO A 152 6.33 33.85 22.89
C PRO A 152 6.06 32.77 23.95
N GLN A 153 6.19 33.07 25.26
CA GLN A 153 5.96 32.08 26.31
C GLN A 153 4.48 31.73 26.52
N ARG A 154 3.54 32.62 26.16
CA ARG A 154 2.10 32.36 26.32
C ARG A 154 1.52 31.39 25.27
N ARG A 155 2.27 31.07 24.22
CA ARG A 155 1.83 30.17 23.14
C ARG A 155 2.11 28.69 23.44
N ALA A 156 3.02 28.41 24.38
CA ALA A 156 3.37 27.04 24.79
C ALA A 156 2.37 26.44 25.77
N ASP A 157 1.69 27.26 26.58
CA ASP A 157 0.74 26.80 27.60
C ASP A 157 -0.62 26.36 27.01
N ALA A 158 -0.91 26.71 25.75
CA ALA A 158 -2.15 26.34 25.06
C ALA A 158 -2.16 24.89 24.54
N TYR A 159 -0.98 24.27 24.42
CA TYR A 159 -0.83 22.88 23.99
C TYR A 159 -0.05 22.13 25.08
N GLY A 160 -0.76 21.71 26.12
CA GLY A 160 -0.20 21.02 27.29
C GLY A 160 0.60 19.77 26.93
N PHE A 161 1.90 19.96 26.69
CA PHE A 161 2.87 18.90 26.46
C PHE A 161 3.95 19.03 27.54
N HIS A 162 3.77 18.29 28.63
CA HIS A 162 4.79 18.12 29.65
C HIS A 162 5.78 17.03 29.21
N PRO A 163 7.08 17.33 29.04
CA PRO A 163 8.08 16.28 28.86
C PRO A 163 8.45 15.65 30.22
N GLN A 164 8.45 14.32 30.30
CA GLN A 164 9.02 13.59 31.44
C GLN A 164 10.56 13.57 31.35
N PRO A 165 11.27 13.64 32.49
CA PRO A 165 12.72 13.58 32.55
C PRO A 165 13.26 12.14 32.43
N ALA A 166 14.51 12.04 31.99
CA ALA A 166 15.33 10.81 32.03
C ALA A 166 15.85 10.51 33.45
#